data_AF-A0A966QFY0-F1
#
_entry.id   AF-A0A966QFY0-F1
#
_cell.length_a   1.000
_cell.length_b   1.000
_cell.length_c   1.000
_cell.angle_alpha   90.00
_cell.angle_beta   90.00
_cell.angle_gamma   90.00
#
_symmetry.space_group_name_H-M   'P 1'
#
loop_
_entity.id
_entity.type
_entity.pdbx_description
1 polymer ?
#
loop_
_entity_poly.entity_id
_entity_poly.type
_entity_poly.pdbx_seq_one_letter_code
_entity_poly.pdbx_strand_id
1 'polypeptide(L)'
;MAPSANWPAGEDGPIQANLNSVQAVQKAQQTHSTPPWRRSIARSAAGLDHLIRPYDHPPDLQPPDAVAAPAQQQSELALQGNLFGSPEPAALPRLQAPEAEAAVPETPQLEAADLEADAASRPRRRRTPGTPHTNSPSQPDDPSSPNPPPASPEHQPDSDLPPWHHHSLVQPEQLTPMLRHYVELKAAHPERVLLYRLGDFFECFFEDAITLSRLLELTLTGKEGGKAIGRVPMAGIPHHAAERYCGELVRRGLSVALCDQLEDASSRGGAKGELLKRGITRVLTPGTVLDDEMLPARRNNWLCAVVMADGARWGLAVADVSTGEFRVTERSGSDQLHQELLQVEAAEVLWPALESAKPAWCPEGLHLTPLPRTPFEGPEASSTLKTRFDLASLDGLGLGDLPLAMRAAGGLVAYLDGTQEGQVPLDLPTT
;
A
#
# COMPACT_ATOMS: atom_id res chain seq x y z
N MET A 1 68.17 -31.53 -19.93
CA MET A 1 67.64 -32.22 -18.73
C MET A 1 66.50 -31.40 -18.17
N ALA A 2 65.27 -31.80 -18.48
CA ALA A 2 64.04 -31.37 -17.82
C ALA A 2 63.12 -32.61 -17.87
N PRO A 3 62.58 -33.12 -16.75
CA PRO A 3 61.78 -34.34 -16.76
C PRO A 3 60.28 -34.06 -16.86
N SER A 4 59.62 -35.02 -17.50
CA SER A 4 58.20 -35.18 -17.77
C SER A 4 57.43 -35.79 -16.58
N ALA A 5 56.14 -35.48 -16.46
CA ALA A 5 55.08 -36.31 -15.85
C ALA A 5 53.74 -35.67 -16.27
N ASN A 6 52.90 -36.20 -17.17
CA ASN A 6 52.15 -37.46 -17.24
C ASN A 6 51.20 -37.72 -16.05
N TRP A 7 49.90 -37.49 -16.28
CA TRP A 7 48.76 -38.14 -15.62
C TRP A 7 47.73 -38.54 -16.69
N PRO A 8 47.01 -39.66 -16.52
CA PRO A 8 46.49 -40.46 -17.63
C PRO A 8 45.02 -40.19 -17.96
N ALA A 9 44.67 -40.52 -19.20
CA ALA A 9 43.31 -40.71 -19.68
C ALA A 9 42.75 -42.07 -19.19
N GLY A 10 41.44 -42.10 -18.91
CA GLY A 10 40.65 -43.30 -18.65
C GLY A 10 39.25 -43.14 -19.26
N GLU A 11 38.80 -44.21 -19.90
CA GLU A 11 37.82 -44.31 -21.00
C GLU A 11 36.33 -44.44 -20.59
N ASP A 12 35.47 -44.04 -21.54
CA ASP A 12 34.25 -44.67 -22.07
C ASP A 12 32.93 -44.94 -21.28
N GLY A 13 31.90 -44.15 -21.64
CA GLY A 13 30.57 -44.62 -22.09
C GLY A 13 29.35 -44.54 -21.12
N PRO A 14 28.08 -44.63 -21.60
CA PRO A 14 27.46 -43.81 -22.65
C PRO A 14 25.99 -43.32 -22.35
N ILE A 15 25.56 -42.26 -23.06
CA ILE A 15 24.23 -42.08 -23.72
C ILE A 15 22.92 -41.77 -22.90
N GLN A 16 22.30 -40.64 -23.31
CA GLN A 16 20.86 -40.28 -23.33
C GLN A 16 20.03 -40.21 -22.04
N ALA A 17 19.87 -38.99 -21.53
CA ALA A 17 18.56 -38.44 -21.14
C ALA A 17 18.66 -36.91 -21.01
N ASN A 18 17.54 -36.23 -21.27
CA ASN A 18 17.29 -34.81 -20.99
C ASN A 18 17.63 -33.74 -22.04
N LEU A 19 17.30 -34.03 -23.30
CA LEU A 19 16.96 -32.97 -24.27
C LEU A 19 15.53 -32.42 -24.09
N ASN A 20 14.71 -32.99 -23.19
CA ASN A 20 13.33 -32.58 -22.94
C ASN A 20 13.17 -31.47 -21.87
N SER A 21 14.22 -31.14 -21.13
CA SER A 21 14.18 -30.13 -20.06
C SER A 21 14.49 -28.70 -20.56
N VAL A 22 15.10 -28.55 -21.74
CA VAL A 22 15.45 -27.23 -22.29
C VAL A 22 14.33 -26.65 -23.18
N GLN A 23 13.51 -27.51 -23.81
CA GLN A 23 12.34 -27.06 -24.58
C GLN A 23 11.11 -26.78 -23.70
N ALA A 24 11.06 -27.26 -22.46
CA ALA A 24 9.97 -26.97 -21.53
C ALA A 24 10.05 -25.54 -20.94
N VAL A 25 11.26 -24.98 -20.82
CA VAL A 25 11.48 -23.62 -20.28
C VAL A 25 11.19 -22.53 -21.32
N GLN A 26 11.42 -22.79 -22.61
CA GLN A 26 11.11 -21.83 -23.68
C GLN A 26 9.62 -21.78 -24.08
N LYS A 27 8.82 -22.79 -23.74
CA LYS A 27 7.37 -22.81 -24.03
C LYS A 27 6.51 -22.18 -22.93
N ALA A 28 7.04 -22.01 -21.72
CA ALA A 28 6.36 -21.33 -20.61
C ALA A 28 6.39 -19.79 -20.72
N GLN A 29 7.28 -19.21 -21.54
CA GLN A 29 7.39 -17.76 -21.72
C GLN A 29 6.50 -17.18 -22.83
N GLN A 30 5.73 -18.02 -23.55
CA GLN A 30 4.82 -17.59 -24.63
C GLN A 30 3.33 -17.69 -24.29
N THR A 31 2.97 -17.94 -23.02
CA THR A 31 1.55 -18.05 -22.62
C THR A 31 1.25 -17.32 -21.31
N HIS A 32 1.46 -16.01 -21.27
CA HIS A 32 0.78 -15.16 -20.28
C HIS A 32 -0.39 -14.43 -20.94
N SER A 33 -1.54 -15.11 -20.86
CA SER A 33 -2.87 -14.53 -20.99
C SER A 33 -3.06 -13.44 -19.94
N THR A 34 -3.60 -12.32 -20.39
CA THR A 34 -4.04 -11.17 -19.58
C THR A 34 -4.92 -11.61 -18.40
N PRO A 35 -4.78 -11.03 -17.19
CA PRO A 35 -5.64 -11.33 -16.04
C PRO A 35 -7.12 -10.96 -16.30
N PRO A 36 -8.08 -11.69 -15.68
CA PRO A 36 -9.50 -11.68 -16.06
C PRO A 36 -10.32 -10.42 -15.69
N TRP A 37 -9.73 -9.37 -15.12
CA TRP A 37 -10.49 -8.14 -14.76
C TRP A 37 -10.60 -7.11 -15.90
N ARG A 38 -9.87 -7.29 -17.01
CA ARG A 38 -9.92 -6.41 -18.21
C ARG A 38 -10.91 -6.89 -19.30
N ARG A 39 -12.12 -7.32 -18.93
CA ARG A 39 -13.20 -7.60 -19.90
C ARG A 39 -14.57 -7.18 -19.38
N SER A 40 -14.87 -5.90 -19.42
CA SER A 40 -16.24 -5.44 -19.66
C SER A 40 -16.22 -4.01 -20.20
N ILE A 41 -16.81 -3.84 -21.39
CA ILE A 41 -17.22 -2.63 -22.13
C ILE A 41 -16.80 -2.80 -23.59
N ALA A 42 -17.61 -3.55 -24.32
CA ALA A 42 -17.78 -3.45 -25.78
C ALA A 42 -18.84 -4.47 -26.20
N ARG A 43 -20.12 -4.09 -26.11
CA ARG A 43 -21.19 -4.64 -26.97
C ARG A 43 -22.50 -3.86 -26.76
N SER A 44 -22.67 -2.81 -27.56
CA SER A 44 -23.97 -2.39 -28.12
C SER A 44 -23.76 -1.22 -29.07
N ALA A 45 -23.53 -1.54 -30.36
CA ALA A 45 -23.90 -0.70 -31.50
C ALA A 45 -23.43 -1.40 -32.79
N ALA A 46 -24.24 -2.32 -33.30
CA ALA A 46 -24.18 -2.75 -34.69
C ALA A 46 -25.63 -2.82 -35.18
N GLY A 47 -26.01 -1.88 -36.02
CA GLY A 47 -27.36 -1.82 -36.54
C GLY A 47 -27.58 -0.62 -37.45
N LEU A 48 -27.28 -0.86 -38.73
CA LEU A 48 -27.83 -0.20 -39.92
C LEU A 48 -27.07 1.00 -40.49
N ASP A 49 -26.42 0.69 -41.62
CA ASP A 49 -26.00 1.59 -42.66
C ASP A 49 -27.02 1.53 -43.82
N HIS A 50 -27.01 2.56 -44.67
CA HIS A 50 -27.78 2.79 -45.93
C HIS A 50 -28.98 3.76 -45.88
N LEU A 51 -28.76 5.02 -46.28
CA LEU A 51 -29.12 5.53 -47.62
C LEU A 51 -28.73 7.02 -47.77
N ILE A 52 -28.36 7.37 -49.01
CA ILE A 52 -27.74 8.62 -49.44
C ILE A 52 -28.78 9.58 -50.05
N ARG A 53 -28.56 10.92 -49.86
CA ARG A 53 -28.95 12.14 -50.65
C ARG A 53 -30.30 12.85 -50.32
N PRO A 54 -30.47 14.16 -50.66
CA PRO A 54 -29.66 15.35 -50.26
C PRO A 54 -30.51 16.63 -49.95
N TYR A 55 -29.86 17.69 -49.40
CA TYR A 55 -30.20 19.14 -49.40
C TYR A 55 -31.55 19.66 -48.85
N ASP A 56 -31.51 20.53 -47.83
CA ASP A 56 -31.83 21.97 -47.95
C ASP A 56 -31.51 22.77 -46.67
N HIS A 57 -31.10 24.03 -46.83
CA HIS A 57 -30.71 24.99 -45.78
C HIS A 57 -31.90 25.93 -45.42
N PRO A 58 -31.81 26.78 -44.38
CA PRO A 58 -32.77 26.89 -43.28
C PRO A 58 -33.70 28.12 -43.41
N PRO A 59 -34.47 28.44 -42.34
CA PRO A 59 -34.26 29.78 -41.81
C PRO A 59 -34.28 29.91 -40.27
N ASP A 60 -33.67 31.02 -39.86
CA ASP A 60 -33.66 31.71 -38.57
C ASP A 60 -34.85 31.48 -37.64
N LEU A 61 -34.58 31.45 -36.33
CA LEU A 61 -35.41 32.10 -35.31
C LEU A 61 -34.59 32.39 -34.04
N GLN A 62 -34.51 33.69 -33.73
CA GLN A 62 -33.92 34.30 -32.54
C GLN A 62 -34.71 33.98 -31.26
N PRO A 63 -34.10 34.07 -30.06
CA PRO A 63 -34.79 33.92 -28.78
C PRO A 63 -35.47 35.24 -28.35
N PRO A 64 -36.60 35.22 -27.64
CA PRO A 64 -37.10 36.41 -26.97
C PRO A 64 -36.60 36.53 -25.53
N ASP A 65 -36.37 37.79 -25.18
CA ASP A 65 -35.85 38.36 -23.95
C ASP A 65 -36.70 38.16 -22.68
N ALA A 66 -36.00 38.39 -21.56
CA ALA A 66 -36.49 38.61 -20.22
C ALA A 66 -37.55 39.72 -20.11
N VAL A 67 -38.54 39.52 -19.23
CA VAL A 67 -39.38 40.60 -18.68
C VAL A 67 -39.54 40.42 -17.17
N ALA A 68 -39.38 41.55 -16.48
CA ALA A 68 -39.39 41.75 -15.04
C ALA A 68 -40.75 41.57 -14.34
N ALA A 69 -40.66 41.53 -13.00
CA ALA A 69 -41.68 41.34 -11.97
C ALA A 69 -42.92 42.27 -12.03
N PRO A 70 -43.93 42.02 -11.16
CA PRO A 70 -43.98 42.85 -9.95
C PRO A 70 -44.39 42.12 -8.64
N ALA A 71 -44.13 42.83 -7.54
CA ALA A 71 -44.36 42.48 -6.14
C ALA A 71 -45.81 42.65 -5.66
N GLN A 72 -46.16 41.98 -4.54
CA GLN A 72 -47.16 42.39 -3.51
C GLN A 72 -46.97 41.52 -2.24
N GLN A 73 -46.47 42.11 -1.14
CA GLN A 73 -47.16 42.46 0.13
C GLN A 73 -47.68 41.28 0.96
N GLN A 74 -46.99 40.92 2.05
CA GLN A 74 -47.15 41.38 3.45
C GLN A 74 -48.27 40.66 4.22
N SER A 75 -47.89 39.86 5.22
CA SER A 75 -48.58 39.80 6.51
C SER A 75 -47.61 39.36 7.61
N GLU A 76 -47.32 40.34 8.45
CA GLU A 76 -46.56 40.31 9.70
C GLU A 76 -47.44 39.69 10.80
N LEU A 77 -46.90 38.79 11.62
CA LEU A 77 -47.48 38.45 12.93
C LEU A 77 -46.35 37.98 13.85
N ALA A 78 -45.92 38.90 14.71
CA ALA A 78 -45.04 38.65 15.83
C ALA A 78 -45.78 37.86 16.92
N LEU A 79 -45.11 36.87 17.52
CA LEU A 79 -45.38 36.50 18.91
C LEU A 79 -44.12 35.95 19.57
N GLN A 80 -43.70 36.65 20.62
CA GLN A 80 -42.66 36.33 21.58
C GLN A 80 -43.00 35.03 22.34
N GLY A 81 -41.99 34.26 22.77
CA GLY A 81 -42.21 33.23 23.79
C GLY A 81 -41.07 32.24 24.02
N ASN A 82 -40.19 32.58 24.97
CA ASN A 82 -39.45 31.73 25.91
C ASN A 82 -38.51 30.61 25.42
N LEU A 83 -37.22 30.99 25.37
CA LEU A 83 -36.06 30.17 25.74
C LEU A 83 -36.20 29.66 27.20
N PHE A 84 -35.79 28.41 27.46
CA PHE A 84 -35.79 27.64 28.72
C PHE A 84 -37.09 26.87 29.03
N GLY A 85 -37.11 25.59 28.61
CA GLY A 85 -38.02 24.56 29.11
C GLY A 85 -37.41 23.78 30.28
N SER A 86 -38.23 23.51 31.30
CA SER A 86 -37.92 22.77 32.52
C SER A 86 -37.60 21.28 32.28
N PRO A 87 -36.86 20.60 33.17
CA PRO A 87 -36.47 19.20 32.97
C PRO A 87 -37.64 18.23 33.20
N GLU A 88 -37.80 17.28 32.30
CA GLU A 88 -38.77 16.18 32.34
C GLU A 88 -38.24 15.02 33.22
N PRO A 89 -39.08 14.39 34.07
CA PRO A 89 -38.63 13.32 34.96
C PRO A 89 -38.48 11.99 34.23
N ALA A 90 -37.30 11.37 34.34
CA ALA A 90 -37.04 10.02 33.85
C ALA A 90 -37.77 8.97 34.71
N ALA A 91 -38.78 8.32 34.14
CA ALA A 91 -39.38 7.09 34.66
C ALA A 91 -39.27 5.98 33.61
N LEU A 92 -38.36 5.04 33.81
CA LEU A 92 -38.25 3.82 33.00
C LEU A 92 -39.18 2.73 33.56
N PRO A 93 -39.89 1.97 32.70
CA PRO A 93 -40.71 0.85 33.14
C PRO A 93 -39.84 -0.37 33.47
N ARG A 94 -40.06 -0.96 34.66
CA ARG A 94 -39.50 -2.27 35.06
C ARG A 94 -40.18 -3.38 34.23
N LEU A 95 -39.40 -4.07 33.42
CA LEU A 95 -39.77 -5.36 32.83
C LEU A 95 -39.49 -6.48 33.85
N GLN A 96 -40.53 -7.24 34.20
CA GLN A 96 -40.44 -8.49 34.96
C GLN A 96 -39.86 -9.59 34.07
N ALA A 97 -38.87 -10.33 34.57
CA ALA A 97 -38.37 -11.57 33.98
C ALA A 97 -38.91 -12.77 34.77
N PRO A 98 -39.21 -13.91 34.11
CA PRO A 98 -39.81 -15.07 34.75
C PRO A 98 -38.77 -15.90 35.53
N GLU A 99 -39.24 -16.49 36.63
CA GLU A 99 -38.52 -17.46 37.47
C GLU A 99 -38.19 -18.74 36.69
N ALA A 100 -36.92 -19.12 36.68
CA ALA A 100 -36.47 -20.46 36.36
C ALA A 100 -35.30 -20.81 37.29
N GLU A 101 -35.56 -21.73 38.22
CA GLU A 101 -34.58 -22.34 39.12
C GLU A 101 -33.51 -23.08 38.32
N ALA A 102 -32.24 -22.69 38.50
CA ALA A 102 -31.09 -23.53 38.21
C ALA A 102 -30.03 -23.28 39.29
N ALA A 103 -29.69 -24.35 40.02
CA ALA A 103 -28.74 -24.34 41.13
C ALA A 103 -27.34 -23.89 40.69
N VAL A 104 -26.77 -22.91 41.39
CA VAL A 104 -25.38 -22.47 41.26
C VAL A 104 -24.55 -23.21 42.32
N PRO A 105 -23.43 -23.88 41.96
CA PRO A 105 -22.55 -24.44 42.98
C PRO A 105 -21.80 -23.31 43.69
N GLU A 106 -21.79 -23.35 45.02
CA GLU A 106 -21.08 -22.40 45.88
C GLU A 106 -19.57 -22.40 45.57
N THR A 107 -19.04 -21.23 45.20
CA THR A 107 -17.60 -20.98 45.16
C THR A 107 -17.09 -20.83 46.60
N PRO A 108 -16.07 -21.58 47.04
CA PRO A 108 -15.55 -21.43 48.40
C PRO A 108 -14.88 -20.05 48.52
N GLN A 109 -15.30 -19.27 49.51
CA GLN A 109 -14.64 -18.04 49.90
C GLN A 109 -13.29 -18.40 50.53
N LEU A 110 -12.21 -18.22 49.79
CA LEU A 110 -10.85 -18.38 50.29
C LEU A 110 -10.56 -17.21 51.24
N GLU A 111 -10.26 -17.52 52.51
CA GLU A 111 -9.94 -16.49 53.49
C GLU A 111 -8.53 -15.93 53.24
N ALA A 112 -8.28 -14.70 53.69
CA ALA A 112 -7.00 -14.00 53.45
C ALA A 112 -5.77 -14.80 53.93
N ALA A 113 -5.95 -15.65 54.95
CA ALA A 113 -4.90 -16.53 55.46
C ALA A 113 -4.48 -17.63 54.47
N ASP A 114 -5.40 -18.14 53.65
CA ASP A 114 -5.11 -19.18 52.66
C ASP A 114 -4.32 -18.63 51.47
N LEU A 115 -4.56 -17.37 51.11
CA LEU A 115 -3.82 -16.66 50.07
C LEU A 115 -2.38 -16.34 50.51
N GLU A 116 -2.15 -16.01 51.78
CA GLU A 116 -0.81 -15.79 52.32
C GLU A 116 0.01 -17.09 52.40
N ALA A 117 -0.63 -18.22 52.73
CA ALA A 117 0.00 -19.53 52.72
C ALA A 117 0.42 -19.98 51.30
N ASP A 118 -0.43 -19.78 50.29
CA ASP A 118 -0.08 -20.03 48.89
C ASP A 118 1.10 -19.16 48.44
N ALA A 119 1.08 -17.86 48.77
CA ALA A 119 2.15 -16.93 48.43
C ALA A 119 3.51 -17.30 49.05
N ALA A 120 3.50 -17.86 50.27
CA ALA A 120 4.70 -18.34 50.96
C ALA A 120 5.27 -19.64 50.40
N SER A 121 4.44 -20.47 49.74
CA SER A 121 4.84 -21.77 49.18
C SER A 121 5.50 -21.68 47.79
N ARG A 122 5.46 -20.51 47.14
CA ARG A 122 6.03 -20.30 45.79
C ARG A 122 7.56 -20.11 45.84
N PRO A 123 8.36 -20.95 45.14
CA PRO A 123 9.81 -20.84 45.17
C PRO A 123 10.29 -19.59 44.43
N ARG A 124 10.75 -18.58 45.19
CA ARG A 124 11.40 -17.37 44.66
C ARG A 124 12.81 -17.71 44.16
N ARG A 125 12.97 -17.90 42.85
CA ARG A 125 14.30 -18.05 42.23
C ARG A 125 14.96 -16.67 42.11
N ARG A 126 15.74 -16.29 43.13
CA ARG A 126 16.54 -15.06 43.15
C ARG A 126 17.65 -15.16 42.09
N ARG A 127 17.55 -14.42 40.98
CA ARG A 127 18.72 -14.12 40.13
C ARG A 127 19.65 -13.22 40.95
N THR A 128 20.82 -13.73 41.28
CA THR A 128 21.91 -12.96 41.89
C THR A 128 22.45 -11.95 40.86
N PRO A 129 22.63 -10.67 41.24
CA PRO A 129 23.39 -9.71 40.46
C PRO A 129 24.86 -10.16 40.37
N GLY A 130 25.43 -10.09 39.17
CA GLY A 130 26.82 -10.44 38.89
C GLY A 130 27.82 -9.59 39.66
N THR A 131 28.91 -10.24 40.05
CA THR A 131 30.08 -9.70 40.75
C THR A 131 30.74 -8.57 39.95
N PRO A 132 31.17 -7.47 40.59
CA PRO A 132 31.93 -6.42 39.90
C PRO A 132 33.38 -6.87 39.66
N HIS A 133 33.87 -6.64 38.44
CA HIS A 133 35.25 -6.87 38.04
C HIS A 133 36.20 -5.93 38.78
N THR A 134 37.16 -6.50 39.51
CA THR A 134 38.31 -5.79 40.08
C THR A 134 39.43 -5.72 39.05
N ASN A 135 39.90 -4.51 38.79
CA ASN A 135 41.08 -4.21 37.96
C ASN A 135 42.40 -4.58 38.65
N SER A 136 43.42 -4.81 37.80
CA SER A 136 44.88 -4.75 38.00
C SER A 136 45.65 -6.07 38.13
N PRO A 137 46.94 -6.12 37.72
CA PRO A 137 47.59 -5.48 36.57
C PRO A 137 48.39 -6.47 35.69
N SER A 138 48.80 -5.99 34.52
CA SER A 138 49.55 -6.65 33.46
C SER A 138 50.89 -7.27 33.89
N GLN A 139 51.20 -8.46 33.37
CA GLN A 139 52.56 -9.02 33.26
C GLN A 139 52.73 -9.78 31.93
N PRO A 140 53.98 -9.92 31.43
CA PRO A 140 54.29 -9.80 30.00
C PRO A 140 54.27 -11.12 29.22
N ASP A 141 54.28 -10.95 27.91
CA ASP A 141 54.17 -11.92 26.82
C ASP A 141 55.11 -13.14 26.93
N ASP A 142 54.52 -14.34 26.79
CA ASP A 142 55.21 -15.59 26.50
C ASP A 142 54.79 -16.09 25.10
N PRO A 143 55.68 -16.16 24.08
CA PRO A 143 55.29 -16.43 22.71
C PRO A 143 55.50 -17.91 22.39
N SER A 144 54.56 -18.80 22.73
CA SER A 144 54.56 -20.20 22.23
C SER A 144 53.26 -20.96 22.51
N SER A 145 52.21 -20.80 21.69
CA SER A 145 51.30 -21.91 21.30
C SER A 145 50.20 -21.50 20.30
N PRO A 146 49.68 -22.45 19.49
CA PRO A 146 49.14 -22.19 18.16
C PRO A 146 47.63 -21.91 18.14
N ASN A 147 47.23 -21.05 17.18
CA ASN A 147 45.90 -20.75 16.63
C ASN A 147 44.65 -20.87 17.54
N PRO A 148 43.87 -19.78 17.71
CA PRO A 148 42.53 -19.89 18.29
C PRO A 148 41.59 -20.66 17.35
N PRO A 149 40.57 -21.36 17.88
CA PRO A 149 39.54 -22.01 17.06
C PRO A 149 38.77 -20.95 16.25
N PRO A 150 38.17 -21.33 15.09
CA PRO A 150 37.48 -20.37 14.25
C PRO A 150 36.39 -19.65 15.04
N ALA A 151 36.37 -18.33 14.88
CA ALA A 151 35.40 -17.43 15.49
C ALA A 151 33.98 -17.98 15.28
N SER A 152 33.23 -18.08 16.37
CA SER A 152 31.79 -18.27 16.29
C SER A 152 31.21 -17.14 15.43
N PRO A 153 30.24 -17.43 14.54
CA PRO A 153 29.72 -16.45 13.61
C PRO A 153 29.21 -15.24 14.39
N GLU A 154 29.68 -14.08 13.95
CA GLU A 154 29.37 -12.77 14.50
C GLU A 154 27.85 -12.60 14.63
N HIS A 155 27.40 -12.18 15.81
CA HIS A 155 26.00 -11.83 16.06
C HIS A 155 25.59 -10.70 15.10
N GLN A 156 24.78 -11.03 14.09
CA GLN A 156 24.07 -10.02 13.32
C GLN A 156 23.08 -9.31 14.25
N PRO A 157 22.96 -7.98 14.20
CA PRO A 157 22.14 -7.20 15.15
C PRO A 157 20.62 -7.34 14.96
N ASP A 158 20.13 -8.38 14.28
CA ASP A 158 18.72 -8.58 13.92
C ASP A 158 18.10 -9.87 14.53
N SER A 159 18.73 -10.42 15.57
CA SER A 159 18.48 -11.78 16.06
C SER A 159 17.29 -11.96 17.03
N ASP A 160 16.56 -10.90 17.40
CA ASP A 160 15.48 -10.98 18.41
C ASP A 160 14.07 -11.12 17.82
N LEU A 161 13.93 -11.00 16.49
CA LEU A 161 12.64 -11.14 15.82
C LEU A 161 12.32 -12.62 15.52
N PRO A 162 11.06 -13.05 15.67
CA PRO A 162 10.69 -14.43 15.36
C PRO A 162 10.97 -14.77 13.89
N PRO A 163 11.23 -16.05 13.55
CA PRO A 163 11.57 -16.47 12.19
C PRO A 163 10.53 -16.09 11.12
N TRP A 164 9.29 -15.85 11.53
CA TRP A 164 8.15 -15.49 10.68
C TRP A 164 7.73 -14.03 10.88
N HIS A 165 8.67 -13.13 11.16
CA HIS A 165 8.38 -11.70 11.29
C HIS A 165 8.10 -11.01 9.96
N HIS A 166 8.48 -11.62 8.83
CA HIS A 166 8.32 -11.07 7.49
C HIS A 166 7.53 -12.03 6.57
N HIS A 167 6.66 -11.49 5.70
CA HIS A 167 5.78 -12.29 4.84
C HIS A 167 6.53 -13.22 3.87
N SER A 168 7.73 -12.87 3.45
CA SER A 168 8.54 -13.68 2.51
C SER A 168 9.20 -14.90 3.16
N LEU A 169 9.21 -15.00 4.49
CA LEU A 169 9.86 -16.09 5.24
C LEU A 169 8.95 -17.29 5.46
N VAL A 170 7.67 -17.19 5.09
CA VAL A 170 6.66 -18.23 5.30
C VAL A 170 6.25 -18.88 3.98
N GLN A 171 6.03 -20.19 4.00
CA GLN A 171 5.48 -20.92 2.85
C GLN A 171 3.95 -20.75 2.83
N PRO A 172 3.34 -20.22 1.76
CA PRO A 172 1.90 -19.95 1.69
C PRO A 172 1.01 -21.18 1.97
N GLU A 173 1.49 -22.38 1.66
CA GLU A 173 0.77 -23.64 1.85
C GLU A 173 0.59 -23.99 3.33
N GLN A 174 1.50 -23.54 4.18
CA GLN A 174 1.50 -23.78 5.63
C GLN A 174 0.62 -22.81 6.41
N LEU A 175 0.18 -21.72 5.76
CA LEU A 175 -0.67 -20.70 6.33
C LEU A 175 -2.15 -21.10 6.30
N THR A 176 -2.92 -20.53 7.22
CA THR A 176 -4.39 -20.54 7.12
C THR A 176 -4.83 -19.92 5.78
N PRO A 177 -5.98 -20.32 5.20
CA PRO A 177 -6.45 -19.76 3.92
C PRO A 177 -6.50 -18.23 3.89
N MET A 178 -6.85 -17.60 5.02
CA MET A 178 -6.88 -16.14 5.15
C MET A 178 -5.48 -15.52 5.11
N LEU A 179 -4.51 -16.06 5.86
CA LEU A 179 -3.15 -15.53 5.85
C LEU A 179 -2.41 -15.81 4.55
N ARG A 180 -2.73 -16.93 3.88
CA ARG A 180 -2.27 -17.20 2.53
C ARG A 180 -2.67 -16.08 1.58
N HIS A 181 -3.97 -15.74 1.56
CA HIS A 181 -4.48 -14.64 0.74
C HIS A 181 -3.84 -13.30 1.11
N TYR A 182 -3.64 -13.03 2.40
CA TYR A 182 -2.91 -11.83 2.84
C TYR A 182 -1.49 -11.78 2.28
N VAL A 183 -0.73 -12.88 2.38
CA VAL A 183 0.66 -12.94 1.88
C VAL A 183 0.71 -12.82 0.36
N GLU A 184 -0.24 -13.41 -0.36
CA GLU A 184 -0.36 -13.26 -1.82
C GLU A 184 -0.58 -11.79 -2.21
N LEU A 185 -1.51 -11.09 -1.54
CA LEU A 185 -1.75 -9.66 -1.77
C LEU A 185 -0.54 -8.81 -1.38
N LYS A 186 0.10 -9.11 -0.25
CA LYS A 186 1.29 -8.38 0.21
C LYS A 186 2.49 -8.59 -0.72
N ALA A 187 2.67 -9.78 -1.27
CA ALA A 187 3.72 -10.05 -2.24
C ALA A 187 3.50 -9.32 -3.58
N ALA A 188 2.24 -9.05 -3.95
CA ALA A 188 1.91 -8.23 -5.12
C ALA A 188 2.12 -6.72 -4.88
N HIS A 189 2.12 -6.27 -3.61
CA HIS A 189 2.29 -4.88 -3.20
C HIS A 189 3.25 -4.75 -1.99
N PRO A 190 4.51 -5.18 -2.13
CA PRO A 190 5.44 -5.28 -1.02
C PRO A 190 5.75 -3.92 -0.37
N GLU A 191 5.65 -2.84 -1.13
CA GLU A 191 5.94 -1.46 -0.70
C GLU A 191 4.84 -0.82 0.13
N ARG A 192 3.63 -1.40 0.14
CA ARG A 192 2.44 -0.81 0.80
C ARG A 192 2.12 -1.54 2.08
N VAL A 193 1.71 -0.81 3.10
CA VAL A 193 1.09 -1.38 4.29
C VAL A 193 -0.25 -1.99 3.89
N LEU A 194 -0.45 -3.29 4.15
CA LEU A 194 -1.71 -3.96 3.85
C LEU A 194 -2.61 -4.01 5.08
N LEU A 195 -3.72 -3.30 5.02
CA LEU A 195 -4.78 -3.32 6.03
C LEU A 195 -5.92 -4.23 5.56
N TYR A 196 -6.07 -5.37 6.22
CA TYR A 196 -6.98 -6.44 5.84
C TYR A 196 -8.20 -6.47 6.75
N ARG A 197 -9.39 -6.23 6.20
CA ARG A 197 -10.61 -6.14 7.02
C ARG A 197 -11.00 -7.50 7.58
N LEU A 198 -11.23 -7.57 8.89
CA LEU A 198 -11.73 -8.74 9.61
C LEU A 198 -12.80 -8.29 10.61
N GLY A 199 -14.06 -8.44 10.21
CA GLY A 199 -15.19 -7.91 10.98
C GLY A 199 -15.11 -6.38 11.07
N ASP A 200 -15.11 -5.87 12.29
CA ASP A 200 -15.10 -4.43 12.60
C ASP A 200 -13.68 -3.84 12.75
N PHE A 201 -12.65 -4.58 12.33
CA PHE A 201 -11.25 -4.14 12.38
C PHE A 201 -10.58 -4.25 11.02
N PHE A 202 -9.61 -3.38 10.77
CA PHE A 202 -8.54 -3.64 9.81
C PHE A 202 -7.34 -4.19 10.56
N GLU A 203 -6.90 -5.40 10.20
CA GLU A 203 -5.72 -6.06 10.76
C GLU A 203 -4.57 -6.05 9.74
N CYS A 204 -3.34 -5.92 10.23
CA CYS A 204 -2.12 -6.12 9.48
C CYS A 204 -1.29 -7.20 10.17
N PHE A 205 -0.41 -7.85 9.41
CA PHE A 205 0.38 -8.99 9.89
C PHE A 205 1.87 -8.81 9.55
N PHE A 206 2.71 -9.66 10.14
CA PHE A 206 4.14 -9.72 9.83
C PHE A 206 4.85 -8.36 10.03
N GLU A 207 5.60 -7.89 9.04
CA GLU A 207 6.38 -6.66 9.12
C GLU A 207 5.50 -5.41 9.20
N ASP A 208 4.31 -5.44 8.59
CA ASP A 208 3.35 -4.35 8.68
C ASP A 208 2.85 -4.19 10.12
N ALA A 209 2.55 -5.31 10.80
CA ALA A 209 2.12 -5.28 12.20
C ALA A 209 3.20 -4.71 13.14
N ILE A 210 4.45 -5.14 12.95
CA ILE A 210 5.59 -4.66 13.75
C ILE A 210 5.80 -3.15 13.51
N THR A 211 5.70 -2.72 12.25
CA THR A 211 5.87 -1.32 11.86
C THR A 211 4.74 -0.46 12.43
N LEU A 212 3.48 -0.85 12.22
CA LEU A 212 2.32 -0.08 12.64
C LEU A 212 2.16 -0.03 14.16
N SER A 213 2.47 -1.12 14.87
CA SER A 213 2.45 -1.12 16.34
C SER A 213 3.40 -0.09 16.94
N ARG A 214 4.57 0.12 16.32
CA ARG A 214 5.53 1.13 16.75
C ARG A 214 5.12 2.54 16.34
N LEU A 215 4.65 2.72 15.10
CA LEU A 215 4.33 4.04 14.56
C LEU A 215 3.06 4.66 15.15
N LEU A 216 2.04 3.82 15.35
CA LEU A 216 0.70 4.23 15.81
C LEU A 216 0.44 3.84 17.27
N GLU A 217 1.47 3.34 17.98
CA GLU A 217 1.40 2.87 19.37
C GLU A 217 0.30 1.82 19.61
N LEU A 218 0.07 0.96 18.61
CA LEU A 218 -0.91 -0.12 18.71
C LEU A 218 -0.34 -1.29 19.51
N THR A 219 -1.22 -2.00 20.21
CA THR A 219 -0.82 -3.25 20.87
C THR A 219 -0.43 -4.29 19.83
N LEU A 220 0.83 -4.71 19.82
CA LEU A 220 1.30 -5.84 19.02
C LEU A 220 0.86 -7.15 19.68
N THR A 221 0.13 -7.96 18.95
CA THR A 221 -0.39 -9.26 19.39
C THR A 221 0.05 -10.34 18.41
N GLY A 222 -0.52 -11.55 18.52
CA GLY A 222 -0.27 -12.62 17.56
C GLY A 222 -1.56 -13.30 17.09
N LYS A 223 -1.60 -13.69 15.82
CA LYS A 223 -2.70 -14.49 15.24
C LYS A 223 -2.22 -15.89 14.91
N GLU A 224 -3.10 -16.87 15.02
CA GLU A 224 -2.77 -18.25 14.64
C GLU A 224 -2.48 -18.34 13.13
N GLY A 225 -1.24 -18.64 12.80
CA GLY A 225 -0.66 -18.75 11.47
C GLY A 225 -0.97 -20.07 10.78
N GLY A 226 -1.20 -21.12 11.56
CA GLY A 226 -1.28 -22.51 11.12
C GLY A 226 -0.37 -23.38 11.98
N LYS A 227 -0.63 -24.69 11.99
CA LYS A 227 0.04 -25.64 12.91
C LYS A 227 1.57 -25.63 12.82
N ALA A 228 2.12 -25.37 11.64
CA ALA A 228 3.56 -25.36 11.39
C ALA A 228 4.22 -24.01 11.74
N ILE A 229 3.49 -22.90 11.62
CA ILE A 229 4.02 -21.54 11.80
C ILE A 229 3.82 -21.04 13.24
N GLY A 230 2.77 -21.48 13.93
CA GLY A 230 2.40 -20.96 15.24
C GLY A 230 1.78 -19.56 15.13
N ARG A 231 2.14 -18.62 16.02
CA ARG A 231 1.52 -17.28 16.07
C ARG A 231 2.31 -16.23 15.30
N VAL A 232 1.71 -15.62 14.29
CA VAL A 232 2.31 -14.52 13.50
C VAL A 232 2.03 -13.15 14.14
N PRO A 233 2.93 -12.17 14.04
CA PRO A 233 2.69 -10.80 14.52
C PRO A 233 1.41 -10.21 13.92
N MET A 234 0.62 -9.52 14.73
CA MET A 234 -0.63 -8.90 14.34
C MET A 234 -0.85 -7.57 15.09
N ALA A 235 -1.25 -6.54 14.37
CA ALA A 235 -1.80 -5.31 14.92
C ALA A 235 -3.07 -4.94 14.14
N GLY A 236 -3.94 -4.13 14.73
CA GLY A 236 -5.17 -3.72 14.05
C GLY A 236 -5.74 -2.41 14.56
N ILE A 237 -6.56 -1.81 13.72
CA ILE A 237 -7.27 -0.55 13.98
C ILE A 237 -8.78 -0.76 13.80
N PRO A 238 -9.64 -0.06 14.55
CA PRO A 238 -11.08 -0.14 14.33
C PRO A 238 -11.47 0.37 12.93
N HIS A 239 -12.37 -0.33 12.25
CA HIS A 239 -12.82 0.01 10.90
C HIS A 239 -13.36 1.45 10.80
N HIS A 240 -14.18 1.88 11.77
CA HIS A 240 -14.75 3.23 11.81
C HIS A 240 -13.70 4.33 12.04
N ALA A 241 -12.50 3.99 12.48
CA ALA A 241 -11.38 4.91 12.68
C ALA A 241 -10.32 4.77 11.59
N ALA A 242 -10.55 3.95 10.55
CA ALA A 242 -9.55 3.62 9.54
C ALA A 242 -9.01 4.86 8.84
N GLU A 243 -9.87 5.79 8.44
CA GLU A 243 -9.49 7.03 7.76
C GLU A 243 -8.47 7.84 8.57
N ARG A 244 -8.73 8.05 9.87
CA ARG A 244 -7.82 8.77 10.76
C ARG A 244 -6.42 8.13 10.79
N TYR A 245 -6.34 6.81 10.98
CA TYR A 245 -5.05 6.11 11.06
C TYR A 245 -4.35 6.07 9.70
N CYS A 246 -5.09 5.83 8.61
CA CYS A 246 -4.55 5.90 7.26
C CYS A 246 -3.96 7.29 6.96
N GLY A 247 -4.67 8.37 7.31
CA GLY A 247 -4.17 9.73 7.14
C GLY A 247 -2.91 10.03 7.97
N GLU A 248 -2.73 9.39 9.13
CA GLU A 248 -1.47 9.46 9.87
C GLU A 248 -0.33 8.70 9.19
N LEU A 249 -0.59 7.50 8.69
CA LEU A 249 0.40 6.71 7.95
C LEU A 249 0.85 7.43 6.67
N VAL A 250 -0.09 7.98 5.92
CA VAL A 250 0.19 8.74 4.70
C VAL A 250 1.00 10.00 4.99
N ARG A 251 0.69 10.74 6.05
CA ARG A 251 1.50 11.90 6.49
C ARG A 251 2.93 11.53 6.90
N ARG A 252 3.16 10.27 7.30
CA ARG A 252 4.50 9.72 7.57
C ARG A 252 5.19 9.17 6.32
N GLY A 253 4.57 9.33 5.14
CA GLY A 253 5.10 8.87 3.86
C GLY A 253 4.90 7.38 3.60
N LEU A 254 3.89 6.74 4.20
CA LEU A 254 3.57 5.34 3.94
C LEU A 254 2.37 5.23 3.00
N SER A 255 2.51 4.38 1.99
CA SER A 255 1.39 3.97 1.14
C SER A 255 0.61 2.83 1.81
N VAL A 256 -0.71 2.90 1.77
CA VAL A 256 -1.62 1.96 2.44
C VAL A 256 -2.58 1.34 1.43
N ALA A 257 -2.70 0.02 1.43
CA ALA A 257 -3.70 -0.72 0.68
C ALA A 257 -4.77 -1.26 1.63
N LEU A 258 -6.03 -0.91 1.37
CA LEU A 258 -7.18 -1.40 2.12
C LEU A 258 -7.79 -2.60 1.38
N CYS A 259 -7.77 -3.77 2.02
CA CYS A 259 -8.39 -4.98 1.53
C CYS A 259 -9.71 -5.23 2.25
N ASP A 260 -10.82 -5.13 1.51
CA ASP A 260 -12.18 -5.22 2.03
C ASP A 260 -12.97 -6.36 1.36
N GLN A 261 -14.14 -6.67 1.89
CA GLN A 261 -15.11 -7.60 1.33
C GLN A 261 -15.68 -7.00 0.05
N LEU A 262 -15.66 -7.77 -1.03
CA LEU A 262 -16.25 -7.39 -2.31
C LEU A 262 -17.76 -7.72 -2.37
N GLU A 263 -18.23 -8.55 -1.44
CA GLU A 263 -19.60 -9.04 -1.35
C GLU A 263 -20.24 -8.56 -0.04
N ASP A 264 -21.53 -8.21 -0.08
CA ASP A 264 -22.26 -7.79 1.11
C ASP A 264 -22.29 -8.91 2.16
N ALA A 265 -22.00 -8.60 3.42
CA ALA A 265 -22.07 -9.55 4.55
C ALA A 265 -23.46 -10.21 4.76
N SER A 266 -24.47 -9.71 4.04
CA SER A 266 -25.86 -10.18 4.02
C SER A 266 -26.10 -11.33 3.03
N SER A 267 -25.22 -11.56 2.05
CA SER A 267 -25.31 -12.70 1.11
C SER A 267 -24.83 -14.02 1.73
N ARG A 268 -24.94 -14.15 3.07
CA ARG A 268 -24.78 -15.39 3.88
C ARG A 268 -25.85 -16.43 3.52
N GLY A 269 -25.86 -16.85 2.26
CA GLY A 269 -26.84 -17.73 1.65
C GLY A 269 -26.17 -18.89 0.93
N GLY A 270 -25.19 -19.55 1.55
CA GLY A 270 -24.60 -20.77 1.01
C GLY A 270 -23.34 -21.17 1.78
N ALA A 271 -23.38 -22.31 2.46
CA ALA A 271 -22.25 -22.98 3.11
C ALA A 271 -21.50 -22.23 4.24
N LYS A 272 -21.64 -22.74 5.47
CA LYS A 272 -20.71 -22.48 6.58
C LYS A 272 -19.26 -22.73 6.13
N GLY A 273 -18.47 -21.68 5.93
CA GLY A 273 -17.02 -21.78 5.71
C GLY A 273 -16.50 -21.26 4.38
N GLU A 274 -17.36 -20.73 3.48
CA GLU A 274 -16.86 -20.04 2.28
C GLU A 274 -16.23 -18.70 2.70
N LEU A 275 -14.94 -18.52 2.37
CA LEU A 275 -14.23 -17.28 2.64
C LEU A 275 -14.82 -16.20 1.74
N LEU A 276 -15.46 -15.20 2.35
CA LEU A 276 -15.96 -14.03 1.62
C LEU A 276 -14.88 -13.49 0.71
N LYS A 277 -15.26 -13.22 -0.55
CA LYS A 277 -14.31 -12.71 -1.54
C LYS A 277 -13.81 -11.34 -1.08
N ARG A 278 -12.49 -11.21 -1.03
CA ARG A 278 -11.81 -9.99 -0.60
C ARG A 278 -10.88 -9.50 -1.67
N GLY A 279 -10.71 -8.20 -1.76
CA GLY A 279 -9.81 -7.56 -2.70
C GLY A 279 -9.38 -6.20 -2.19
N ILE A 280 -8.31 -5.66 -2.77
CA ILE A 280 -7.92 -4.27 -2.52
C ILE A 280 -9.02 -3.40 -3.11
N THR A 281 -9.71 -2.65 -2.25
CA THR A 281 -10.78 -1.73 -2.64
C THR A 281 -10.28 -0.30 -2.73
N ARG A 282 -9.17 0.01 -2.07
CA ARG A 282 -8.60 1.36 -2.05
C ARG A 282 -7.10 1.34 -1.81
N VAL A 283 -6.39 2.21 -2.52
CA VAL A 283 -4.98 2.48 -2.30
C VAL A 283 -4.82 3.96 -1.96
N LEU A 284 -4.11 4.23 -0.87
CA LEU A 284 -3.80 5.56 -0.39
C LEU A 284 -2.29 5.76 -0.46
N THR A 285 -1.83 6.78 -1.18
CA THR A 285 -0.41 7.14 -1.29
C THR A 285 -0.26 8.62 -0.99
N PRO A 286 0.90 9.10 -0.52
CA PRO A 286 1.08 10.52 -0.18
C PRO A 286 0.68 11.49 -1.29
N GLY A 287 0.94 11.15 -2.56
CA GLY A 287 0.59 11.99 -3.71
C GLY A 287 -0.80 11.74 -4.32
N THR A 288 -1.58 10.76 -3.85
CA THR A 288 -2.86 10.38 -4.50
C THR A 288 -4.07 10.44 -3.57
N VAL A 289 -3.92 11.01 -2.38
CA VAL A 289 -5.04 11.25 -1.47
C VAL A 289 -6.04 12.23 -2.09
N LEU A 290 -7.33 11.90 -1.98
CA LEU A 290 -8.44 12.75 -2.41
C LEU A 290 -9.38 13.15 -1.26
N ASP A 291 -9.24 12.54 -0.07
CA ASP A 291 -10.11 12.87 1.06
C ASP A 291 -9.73 14.22 1.65
N ASP A 292 -10.72 15.12 1.76
CA ASP A 292 -10.55 16.47 2.32
C ASP A 292 -9.92 16.46 3.73
N GLU A 293 -10.22 15.45 4.54
CA GLU A 293 -9.67 15.32 5.91
C GLU A 293 -8.17 14.96 5.92
N MET A 294 -7.67 14.34 4.85
CA MET A 294 -6.28 13.94 4.70
C MET A 294 -5.48 14.93 3.85
N LEU A 295 -6.14 15.79 3.07
CA LEU A 295 -5.52 16.82 2.26
C LEU A 295 -5.09 18.04 3.10
N PRO A 296 -3.94 18.66 2.77
CA PRO A 296 -3.53 19.89 3.41
C PRO A 296 -4.41 21.07 2.95
N ALA A 297 -5.12 21.71 3.88
CA ALA A 297 -6.15 22.73 3.57
C ALA A 297 -5.70 24.01 2.84
N ARG A 298 -4.39 24.26 2.65
CA ARG A 298 -3.86 25.53 2.11
C ARG A 298 -2.73 25.37 1.09
N ARG A 299 -2.52 24.15 0.60
CA ARG A 299 -1.53 23.88 -0.44
C ARG A 299 -1.97 22.70 -1.29
N ASN A 300 -1.43 22.65 -2.49
CA ASN A 300 -1.65 21.55 -3.42
C ASN A 300 -0.96 20.27 -2.90
N ASN A 301 -1.49 19.11 -3.29
CA ASN A 301 -0.92 17.81 -2.95
C ASN A 301 -0.29 17.19 -4.19
N TRP A 302 0.92 17.65 -4.51
CA TRP A 302 1.57 17.33 -5.77
C TRP A 302 2.15 15.92 -5.81
N LEU A 303 1.72 15.16 -6.82
CA LEU A 303 2.40 13.95 -7.29
C LEU A 303 3.36 14.34 -8.41
N CYS A 304 4.63 13.98 -8.25
CA CYS A 304 5.65 14.23 -9.25
C CYS A 304 6.17 12.92 -9.84
N ALA A 305 6.63 12.96 -11.09
CA ALA A 305 7.37 11.88 -11.71
C ALA A 305 8.63 12.43 -12.39
N VAL A 306 9.76 11.74 -12.21
CA VAL A 306 11.06 12.19 -12.71
C VAL A 306 11.70 11.13 -13.59
N VAL A 307 12.21 11.55 -14.75
CA VAL A 307 13.04 10.72 -15.63
C VAL A 307 14.36 11.43 -15.88
N MET A 308 15.47 10.74 -15.62
CA MET A 308 16.83 11.23 -15.88
C MET A 308 17.40 10.62 -17.17
N ALA A 309 18.18 11.39 -17.93
CA ALA A 309 18.96 10.92 -19.07
C ALA A 309 20.27 11.71 -19.24
N ASP A 310 21.20 11.18 -20.02
CA ASP A 310 22.42 11.85 -20.49
C ASP A 310 23.20 12.59 -19.37
N GLY A 311 23.28 11.99 -18.18
CA GLY A 311 24.04 12.48 -17.03
C GLY A 311 23.43 13.64 -16.25
N ALA A 312 22.66 14.53 -16.89
CA ALA A 312 22.07 15.69 -16.19
C ALA A 312 20.74 16.19 -16.78
N ARG A 313 20.28 15.66 -17.92
CA ARG A 313 18.97 16.02 -18.47
C ARG A 313 17.87 15.33 -17.70
N TRP A 314 16.76 16.02 -17.52
CA TRP A 314 15.64 15.50 -16.77
C TRP A 314 14.31 15.97 -17.34
N GLY A 315 13.32 15.08 -17.26
CA GLY A 315 11.91 15.38 -17.45
C GLY A 315 11.18 15.27 -16.12
N LEU A 316 10.33 16.24 -15.85
CA LEU A 316 9.47 16.30 -14.67
C LEU A 316 8.02 16.37 -15.15
N ALA A 317 7.17 15.55 -14.56
CA ALA A 317 5.72 15.69 -14.65
C ALA A 317 5.18 15.94 -13.25
N VAL A 318 4.23 16.85 -13.11
CA VAL A 318 3.66 17.31 -11.84
C VAL A 318 2.15 17.32 -11.98
N ALA A 319 1.44 16.61 -11.10
CA ALA A 319 0.00 16.53 -11.12
C ALA A 319 -0.58 16.75 -9.72
N ASP A 320 -1.66 17.53 -9.62
CA ASP A 320 -2.50 17.55 -8.42
C ASP A 320 -3.77 16.78 -8.73
N VAL A 321 -3.87 15.60 -8.11
CA VAL A 321 -4.95 14.64 -8.31
C VAL A 321 -6.31 15.23 -7.89
N SER A 322 -6.33 16.16 -6.93
CA SER A 322 -7.56 16.77 -6.41
C SER A 322 -8.12 17.87 -7.30
N THR A 323 -7.26 18.56 -8.08
CA THR A 323 -7.67 19.67 -8.95
C THR A 323 -7.68 19.30 -10.42
N GLY A 324 -6.96 18.25 -10.81
CA GLY A 324 -6.75 17.86 -12.20
C GLY A 324 -5.56 18.55 -12.88
N GLU A 325 -4.93 19.54 -12.22
CA GLU A 325 -3.82 20.29 -12.82
C GLU A 325 -2.67 19.34 -13.18
N PHE A 326 -2.21 19.40 -14.43
CA PHE A 326 -1.15 18.53 -14.94
C PHE A 326 -0.15 19.32 -15.78
N ARG A 327 1.12 19.31 -15.35
CA ARG A 327 2.20 20.08 -15.96
C ARG A 327 3.40 19.21 -16.21
N VAL A 328 4.16 19.57 -17.24
CA VAL A 328 5.38 18.87 -17.59
C VAL A 328 6.49 19.86 -17.90
N THR A 329 7.73 19.48 -17.68
CA THR A 329 8.89 20.32 -17.97
C THR A 329 10.10 19.45 -18.29
N GLU A 330 10.95 19.87 -19.22
CA GLU A 330 12.24 19.23 -19.49
C GLU A 330 13.37 20.25 -19.43
N ARG A 331 14.40 19.97 -18.63
CA ARG A 331 15.57 20.84 -18.49
C ARG A 331 16.83 20.01 -18.23
N SER A 332 17.93 20.70 -17.92
CA SER A 332 19.24 20.11 -17.65
C SER A 332 19.81 20.62 -16.32
N GLY A 333 20.61 19.79 -15.66
CA GLY A 333 21.26 20.09 -14.38
C GLY A 333 20.50 19.47 -13.20
N SER A 334 21.17 18.58 -12.47
CA SER A 334 20.62 17.94 -11.27
C SER A 334 20.21 18.95 -10.19
N ASP A 335 20.97 20.04 -10.06
CA ASP A 335 20.68 21.09 -9.08
C ASP A 335 19.40 21.84 -9.43
N GLN A 336 19.10 22.01 -10.73
CA GLN A 336 17.84 22.62 -11.16
C GLN A 336 16.66 21.71 -10.83
N LEU A 337 16.78 20.40 -11.08
CA LEU A 337 15.74 19.43 -10.68
C LEU A 337 15.50 19.46 -9.17
N HIS A 338 16.58 19.50 -8.39
CA HIS A 338 16.49 19.58 -6.93
C HIS A 338 15.72 20.82 -6.48
N GLN A 339 16.02 21.99 -7.05
CA GLN A 339 15.31 23.24 -6.74
C GLN A 339 13.85 23.22 -7.18
N GLU A 340 13.55 22.67 -8.36
CA GLU A 340 12.17 22.54 -8.86
C GLU A 340 11.33 21.65 -7.95
N LEU A 341 11.88 20.51 -7.48
CA LEU A 341 11.19 19.63 -6.53
C LEU A 341 10.94 20.29 -5.17
N LEU A 342 11.88 21.12 -4.69
CA LEU A 342 11.67 21.92 -3.47
C LEU A 342 10.58 22.98 -3.66
N GLN A 343 10.56 23.65 -4.82
CA GLN A 343 9.59 24.70 -5.11
C GLN A 343 8.17 24.15 -5.26
N VAL A 344 8.04 22.97 -5.90
CA VAL A 344 6.75 22.28 -6.03
C VAL A 344 6.26 21.77 -4.68
N GLU A 345 7.14 21.50 -3.70
CA GLU A 345 6.79 20.83 -2.45
C GLU A 345 6.06 19.50 -2.69
N ALA A 346 6.63 18.63 -3.53
CA ALA A 346 6.04 17.35 -3.90
C ALA A 346 5.66 16.51 -2.66
N ALA A 347 4.43 15.99 -2.62
CA ALA A 347 4.01 15.04 -1.59
C ALA A 347 4.60 13.65 -1.85
N GLU A 348 4.77 13.29 -3.13
CA GLU A 348 5.33 12.01 -3.57
C GLU A 348 6.07 12.19 -4.89
N VAL A 349 7.23 11.54 -5.04
CA VAL A 349 8.04 11.56 -6.26
C VAL A 349 8.22 10.15 -6.80
N LEU A 350 7.68 9.89 -7.98
CA LEU A 350 7.83 8.65 -8.72
C LEU A 350 9.11 8.69 -9.55
N TRP A 351 9.84 7.58 -9.63
CA TRP A 351 10.99 7.50 -10.52
C TRP A 351 11.29 6.06 -10.98
N PRO A 352 11.87 5.88 -12.18
CA PRO A 352 12.16 4.56 -12.73
C PRO A 352 13.42 3.95 -12.11
N ALA A 353 13.25 3.10 -11.08
CA ALA A 353 14.33 2.43 -10.38
C ALA A 353 13.92 1.06 -9.82
N LEU A 354 14.89 0.16 -9.69
CA LEU A 354 14.71 -1.15 -9.07
C LEU A 354 15.04 -1.13 -7.57
N GLU A 355 15.79 -0.13 -7.12
CA GLU A 355 16.24 -0.01 -5.74
C GLU A 355 15.82 1.34 -5.15
N SER A 356 15.60 1.35 -3.82
CA SER A 356 15.16 2.54 -3.08
C SER A 356 16.30 3.49 -2.70
N ALA A 357 17.51 3.28 -3.25
CA ALA A 357 18.64 4.17 -2.98
C ALA A 357 18.30 5.59 -3.47
N LYS A 358 18.30 6.54 -2.52
CA LYS A 358 17.90 7.91 -2.81
C LYS A 358 18.92 8.57 -3.74
N PRO A 359 18.50 9.07 -4.92
CA PRO A 359 19.41 9.70 -5.86
C PRO A 359 19.79 11.11 -5.38
N ALA A 360 21.00 11.54 -5.74
CA ALA A 360 21.57 12.83 -5.30
C ALA A 360 20.74 14.06 -5.72
N TRP A 361 19.97 13.97 -6.81
CA TRP A 361 19.09 15.05 -7.26
C TRP A 361 17.86 15.23 -6.36
N CYS A 362 17.51 14.25 -5.52
CA CYS A 362 16.28 14.30 -4.74
C CYS A 362 16.49 14.98 -3.39
N PRO A 363 15.74 16.07 -3.07
CA PRO A 363 15.77 16.73 -1.77
C PRO A 363 15.56 15.81 -0.58
N GLU A 364 16.26 16.09 0.51
CA GLU A 364 16.04 15.41 1.80
C GLU A 364 14.58 15.62 2.26
N GLY A 365 13.98 14.58 2.86
CA GLY A 365 12.59 14.63 3.32
C GLY A 365 11.50 14.32 2.29
N LEU A 366 11.77 14.39 0.98
CA LEU A 366 10.80 13.93 -0.03
C LEU A 366 10.65 12.41 -0.03
N HIS A 367 9.40 11.95 -0.15
CA HIS A 367 9.05 10.55 -0.33
C HIS A 367 9.28 10.15 -1.80
N LEU A 368 10.17 9.17 -2.02
CA LEU A 368 10.36 8.58 -3.35
C LEU A 368 9.73 7.20 -3.44
N THR A 369 8.99 7.00 -4.52
CA THR A 369 8.41 5.71 -4.87
C THR A 369 9.15 5.17 -6.10
N PRO A 370 10.04 4.16 -5.94
CA PRO A 370 10.67 3.51 -7.07
C PRO A 370 9.64 2.70 -7.84
N LEU A 371 9.60 2.87 -9.16
CA LEU A 371 8.72 2.15 -10.06
C LEU A 371 9.51 1.38 -11.13
N PRO A 372 8.92 0.31 -11.71
CA PRO A 372 9.48 -0.35 -12.88
C PRO A 372 9.79 0.65 -13.99
N ARG A 373 10.82 0.37 -14.80
CA ARG A 373 11.22 1.28 -15.90
C ARG A 373 10.20 1.35 -17.03
N THR A 374 9.48 0.25 -17.28
CA THR A 374 8.62 0.07 -18.46
C THR A 374 7.60 1.20 -18.69
N PRO A 375 6.83 1.67 -17.68
CA PRO A 375 5.88 2.77 -17.88
C PRO A 375 6.53 4.11 -18.27
N PHE A 376 7.83 4.26 -18.01
CA PHE A 376 8.62 5.45 -18.35
C PHE A 376 9.37 5.30 -19.67
N GLU A 377 9.22 4.18 -20.38
CA GLU A 377 9.80 4.01 -21.71
C GLU A 377 8.97 4.75 -22.76
N GLY A 378 9.64 5.38 -23.74
CA GLY A 378 8.99 6.28 -24.69
C GLY A 378 7.73 5.72 -25.38
N PRO A 379 7.78 4.50 -25.94
CA PRO A 379 6.60 3.90 -26.58
C PRO A 379 5.44 3.66 -25.61
N GLU A 380 5.72 3.18 -24.40
CA GLU A 380 4.70 2.86 -23.39
C GLU A 380 4.09 4.13 -22.81
N ALA A 381 4.92 5.12 -22.48
CA ALA A 381 4.50 6.43 -22.01
C ALA A 381 3.62 7.13 -23.04
N SER A 382 4.02 7.10 -24.32
CA SER A 382 3.23 7.69 -25.40
C SER A 382 1.87 6.99 -25.57
N SER A 383 1.85 5.65 -25.55
CA SER A 383 0.63 4.85 -25.62
C SER A 383 -0.33 5.15 -24.46
N THR A 384 0.22 5.23 -23.25
CA THR A 384 -0.51 5.55 -22.02
C THR A 384 -1.18 6.91 -22.12
N LEU A 385 -0.44 7.96 -22.49
CA LEU A 385 -0.99 9.31 -22.63
C LEU A 385 -2.07 9.39 -23.71
N LYS A 386 -1.84 8.77 -24.87
CA LYS A 386 -2.84 8.73 -25.97
C LYS A 386 -4.13 8.05 -25.53
N THR A 387 -4.02 6.92 -24.84
CA THR A 387 -5.18 6.19 -24.32
C THR A 387 -5.91 7.00 -23.26
N ARG A 388 -5.16 7.64 -22.36
CA ARG A 388 -5.71 8.36 -21.22
C ARG A 388 -6.53 9.58 -21.61
N PHE A 389 -6.05 10.32 -22.61
CA PHE A 389 -6.65 11.57 -23.08
C PHE A 389 -7.42 11.43 -24.39
N ASP A 390 -7.62 10.19 -24.87
CA ASP A 390 -8.30 9.86 -26.13
C ASP A 390 -7.73 10.63 -27.34
N LEU A 391 -6.41 10.58 -27.51
CA LEU A 391 -5.67 11.33 -28.54
C LEU A 391 -5.12 10.43 -29.64
N ALA A 392 -5.24 10.87 -30.89
CA ALA A 392 -4.59 10.22 -32.04
C ALA A 392 -3.06 10.44 -32.05
N SER A 393 -2.61 11.65 -31.70
CA SER A 393 -1.19 12.00 -31.59
C SER A 393 -0.94 12.96 -30.41
N LEU A 394 0.33 13.06 -29.99
CA LEU A 394 0.75 13.96 -28.91
C LEU A 394 1.30 15.30 -29.45
N ASP A 395 1.27 15.50 -30.77
CA ASP A 395 1.91 16.67 -31.41
C ASP A 395 1.24 17.98 -30.97
N GLY A 396 -0.08 17.95 -30.76
CA GLY A 396 -0.85 19.10 -30.27
C GLY A 396 -0.57 19.51 -28.83
N LEU A 397 0.18 18.70 -28.06
CA LEU A 397 0.53 18.96 -26.67
C LEU A 397 1.95 19.53 -26.49
N GLY A 398 2.71 19.70 -27.58
CA GLY A 398 4.10 20.17 -27.50
C GLY A 398 5.08 19.15 -26.89
N LEU A 399 4.64 17.90 -26.66
CA LEU A 399 5.46 16.85 -26.04
C LEU A 399 6.50 16.23 -26.99
N GLY A 400 6.39 16.48 -28.30
CA GLY A 400 7.32 15.94 -29.30
C GLY A 400 8.77 16.40 -29.09
N ASP A 401 8.94 17.64 -28.64
CA ASP A 401 10.26 18.24 -28.38
C ASP A 401 10.76 18.00 -26.94
N LEU A 402 9.94 17.37 -26.09
CA LEU A 402 10.22 17.14 -24.67
C LEU A 402 10.13 15.63 -24.32
N PRO A 403 11.01 14.78 -24.88
CA PRO A 403 10.91 13.33 -24.76
C PRO A 403 11.04 12.81 -23.32
N LEU A 404 11.80 13.48 -22.45
CA LEU A 404 11.91 13.08 -21.03
C LEU A 404 10.68 13.50 -20.25
N ALA A 405 10.12 14.68 -20.54
CA ALA A 405 8.88 15.14 -19.92
C ALA A 405 7.70 14.24 -20.29
N MET A 406 7.61 13.83 -21.57
CA MET A 406 6.62 12.86 -22.06
C MET A 406 6.74 11.51 -21.33
N ARG A 407 7.96 11.01 -21.12
CA ARG A 407 8.22 9.77 -20.39
C ARG A 407 7.81 9.88 -18.91
N ALA A 408 8.14 10.99 -18.27
CA ALA A 408 7.72 11.27 -16.89
C ALA A 408 6.19 11.32 -16.77
N ALA A 409 5.52 11.99 -17.71
CA ALA A 409 4.08 12.10 -17.76
C ALA A 409 3.40 10.74 -17.95
N GLY A 410 3.90 9.90 -18.87
CA GLY A 410 3.36 8.56 -19.06
C GLY A 410 3.53 7.66 -17.83
N GLY A 411 4.68 7.73 -17.16
CA GLY A 411 4.90 7.01 -15.90
C GLY A 411 3.98 7.47 -14.77
N LEU A 412 3.75 8.78 -14.66
CA LEU A 412 2.81 9.37 -13.70
C LEU A 412 1.38 8.87 -13.93
N VAL A 413 0.91 8.94 -15.18
CA VAL A 413 -0.44 8.49 -15.55
C VAL A 413 -0.60 6.99 -15.31
N ALA A 414 0.39 6.18 -15.68
CA ALA A 414 0.34 4.73 -15.43
C ALA A 414 0.26 4.41 -13.93
N TYR A 415 0.93 5.19 -13.07
CA TYR A 415 0.83 5.04 -11.63
C TYR A 415 -0.57 5.40 -11.09
N LEU A 416 -1.14 6.51 -11.56
CA LEU A 416 -2.50 6.91 -11.22
C LEU A 416 -3.54 5.88 -11.65
N ASP A 417 -3.42 5.37 -12.87
CA ASP A 417 -4.33 4.34 -13.40
C ASP A 417 -4.23 3.03 -12.58
N GLY A 418 -3.04 2.72 -12.05
CA GLY A 418 -2.81 1.56 -11.18
C GLY A 418 -3.22 1.74 -9.71
N THR A 419 -3.34 2.97 -9.22
CA THR A 419 -3.70 3.26 -7.81
C THR A 419 -5.15 3.69 -7.64
N GLN A 420 -5.73 4.35 -8.64
CA GLN A 420 -7.08 4.94 -8.63
C GLN A 420 -7.98 4.40 -9.74
N GLU A 421 -7.61 3.27 -10.37
CA GLU A 421 -8.36 2.61 -11.45
C GLU A 421 -8.76 3.53 -12.61
N GLY A 422 -7.97 4.58 -12.88
CA GLY A 422 -8.22 5.56 -13.95
C GLY A 422 -9.37 6.54 -13.68
N GLN A 423 -9.86 6.64 -12.44
CA GLN A 423 -11.02 7.46 -12.09
C GLN A 423 -10.70 8.95 -11.84
N VAL A 424 -9.43 9.32 -11.74
CA VAL A 424 -9.01 10.70 -11.45
C VAL A 424 -9.16 11.55 -12.72
N PRO A 425 -9.94 12.62 -12.79
CA PRO A 425 -9.87 13.52 -13.94
C PRO A 425 -8.53 14.28 -13.92
N LEU A 426 -7.79 14.25 -15.04
CA LEU A 426 -6.61 15.09 -15.23
C LEU A 426 -6.83 15.96 -16.47
N ASP A 427 -6.36 17.19 -16.39
CA ASP A 427 -6.26 18.09 -17.53
C ASP A 427 -5.18 17.60 -18.51
N LEU A 428 -5.24 18.11 -19.75
CA LEU A 428 -4.17 17.88 -20.71
C LEU A 428 -2.85 18.47 -20.18
N PRO A 429 -1.72 17.77 -20.34
CA PRO A 429 -0.45 18.25 -19.81
C PRO A 429 -0.05 19.56 -20.48
N THR A 430 0.25 20.57 -19.67
CA THR A 430 0.80 21.85 -20.14
C THR A 430 2.32 21.89 -19.95
N THR A 431 3.05 22.36 -20.97
CA THR A 431 4.53 22.44 -21.00
C THR A 431 5.10 23.72 -20.42
#